data_AF-A0A9D7C449-F1
#
_entry.id   AF-A0A9D7C449-F1
#
_cell.length_a   1.000
_cell.length_b   1.000
_cell.length_c   1.000
_cell.angle_alpha   90.00
_cell.angle_beta   90.00
_cell.angle_gamma   90.00
#
_symmetry.space_group_name_H-M   'P 1'
#
loop_
_entity.id
_entity.type
_entity.pdbx_description
1 polymer ?
#
loop_
_entity_poly.entity_id
_entity_poly.type
_entity_poly.pdbx_seq_one_letter_code
_entity_poly.pdbx_strand_id
1 'polypeptide(L)'
;MFNPIWIKKPGIRGNIQENKAEEMADYYGKALQQSAQYLFMSKGDLVDFFDKAKIDETGEDLVVAAKDVYVKGDELILTVEKKTMLLKKQQYKTLMGADPVNGDMTYKKYDNGLNTVSNMNISMPAKKLSGKATNYDFAKKLQ
;
A
#
# COMPACT_ATOMS: atom_id res chain seq x y z
N MET A 1 -25.07 19.52 2.90
CA MET A 1 -24.29 19.50 1.65
C MET A 1 -23.09 20.43 1.83
N PHE A 2 -21.89 19.88 2.02
CA PHE A 2 -20.67 20.69 2.06
C PHE A 2 -20.05 20.66 0.66
N ASN A 3 -20.10 21.81 -0.03
CA ASN A 3 -19.46 21.99 -1.33
C ASN A 3 -18.20 22.84 -1.10
N PRO A 4 -16.97 22.29 -1.16
CA PRO A 4 -15.78 23.11 -1.08
C PRO A 4 -15.68 23.90 -2.39
N ILE A 5 -15.91 25.21 -2.32
CA ILE A 5 -15.70 26.14 -3.43
C ILE A 5 -14.19 26.20 -3.68
N TRP A 6 -13.69 25.31 -4.53
CA TRP A 6 -12.41 25.52 -5.20
C TRP A 6 -12.62 26.68 -6.15
N ILE A 7 -12.09 27.85 -5.80
CA ILE A 7 -12.16 29.06 -6.63
C ILE A 7 -11.40 28.76 -7.94
N LYS A 8 -12.11 28.31 -8.99
CA LYS A 8 -11.56 28.19 -10.35
C LYS A 8 -11.13 29.59 -10.80
N LYS A 9 -9.83 29.83 -10.89
CA LYS A 9 -9.31 31.07 -11.49
C LYS A 9 -9.57 31.03 -13.00
N PRO A 10 -10.33 31.98 -13.59
CA PRO A 10 -10.61 31.93 -15.02
C PRO A 10 -9.34 32.09 -15.87
N GLY A 11 -9.29 31.41 -17.03
CA GLY A 11 -8.25 31.53 -18.05
C GLY A 11 -7.14 30.45 -18.00
N ILE A 12 -6.05 30.66 -18.77
CA ILE A 12 -4.92 29.72 -18.95
C ILE A 12 -4.37 29.20 -17.60
N ARG A 13 -4.36 30.04 -16.56
CA ARG A 13 -3.92 29.67 -15.21
C ARG A 13 -4.85 28.67 -14.53
N GLY A 14 -6.15 28.75 -14.78
CA GLY A 14 -7.14 27.76 -14.32
C GLY A 14 -6.94 26.41 -15.01
N ASN A 15 -6.76 26.43 -16.34
CA ASN A 15 -6.52 25.21 -17.11
C ASN A 15 -5.22 24.51 -16.71
N ILE A 16 -4.14 25.25 -16.43
CA ILE A 16 -2.88 24.67 -15.93
C ILE A 16 -3.06 24.05 -14.54
N GLN A 17 -3.89 24.64 -13.68
CA GLN A 17 -4.18 24.06 -12.36
C GLN A 17 -5.04 22.80 -12.45
N GLU A 18 -6.03 22.78 -13.34
CA GLU A 18 -6.90 21.64 -13.58
C GLU A 18 -6.11 20.46 -14.17
N ASN A 19 -5.30 20.70 -15.21
CA ASN A 19 -4.44 19.67 -15.79
C ASN A 19 -3.46 19.09 -14.75
N LYS A 20 -2.86 19.93 -13.91
CA LYS A 20 -1.97 19.46 -12.83
C LYS A 20 -2.71 18.65 -11.77
N ALA A 21 -3.96 19.00 -11.46
CA ALA A 21 -4.78 18.24 -10.52
C ALA A 21 -5.15 16.87 -11.11
N GLU A 22 -5.51 16.82 -12.39
CA GLU A 22 -5.79 15.57 -13.10
C GLU A 22 -4.55 14.67 -13.21
N GLU A 23 -3.39 15.23 -13.56
CA GLU A 23 -2.11 14.50 -13.60
C GLU A 23 -1.76 13.90 -12.23
N MET A 24 -1.97 14.65 -11.14
CA MET A 24 -1.71 14.15 -9.78
C MET A 24 -2.72 13.10 -9.34
N ALA A 25 -3.99 13.23 -9.74
CA ALA A 25 -5.02 12.24 -9.46
C ALA A 25 -4.76 10.92 -10.20
N ASP A 26 -4.38 10.99 -11.48
CA ASP A 26 -3.99 9.82 -12.28
C ASP A 26 -2.73 9.15 -11.72
N TYR A 27 -1.71 9.94 -11.36
CA TYR A 27 -0.50 9.43 -10.71
C TYR A 27 -0.81 8.69 -9.40
N TYR A 28 -1.66 9.29 -8.55
CA TYR A 28 -2.08 8.66 -7.30
C TYR A 28 -2.91 7.39 -7.53
N GLY A 29 -3.80 7.40 -8.53
CA GLY A 29 -4.59 6.24 -8.93
C GLY A 29 -3.72 5.07 -9.38
N LYS A 30 -2.69 5.32 -10.18
CA LYS A 30 -1.71 4.32 -10.60
C LYS A 30 -0.90 3.77 -9.43
N ALA A 31 -0.46 4.64 -8.52
CA ALA A 31 0.23 4.21 -7.30
C ALA A 31 -0.66 3.31 -6.44
N LEU A 32 -1.95 3.66 -6.26
CA LEU A 32 -2.91 2.82 -5.56
C LEU A 32 -3.12 1.47 -6.25
N GLN A 33 -3.26 1.45 -7.57
CA GLN A 33 -3.41 0.21 -8.34
C GLN A 33 -2.19 -0.70 -8.18
N GLN A 34 -0.98 -0.14 -8.24
CA GLN A 34 0.24 -0.90 -7.99
C GLN A 34 0.28 -1.42 -6.55
N SER A 35 -0.12 -0.60 -5.58
CA SER A 35 -0.22 -1.01 -4.16
C SER A 35 -1.18 -2.18 -3.96
N ALA A 36 -2.28 -2.23 -4.73
CA ALA A 36 -3.25 -3.31 -4.69
C ALA A 36 -2.68 -4.65 -5.16
N GLN A 37 -1.69 -4.66 -6.06
CA GLN A 37 -1.03 -5.90 -6.50
C GLN A 37 -0.28 -6.58 -5.35
N TYR A 38 0.42 -5.78 -4.52
CA TYR A 38 1.10 -6.31 -3.34
C TYR A 38 0.10 -6.79 -2.27
N LEU A 39 -1.06 -6.17 -2.13
CA LEU A 39 -2.10 -6.61 -1.17
C LEU A 39 -2.79 -7.91 -1.58
N PHE A 40 -3.13 -8.01 -2.86
CA PHE A 40 -3.96 -9.06 -3.41
C PHE A 40 -3.14 -9.91 -4.38
N MET A 41 -2.01 -10.42 -3.87
CA MET A 41 -1.12 -11.29 -4.64
C MET A 41 -1.88 -12.55 -5.08
N SER A 42 -1.66 -12.98 -6.31
CA SER A 42 -2.20 -14.26 -6.76
C SER A 42 -1.52 -15.42 -6.04
N LYS A 43 -2.12 -16.62 -6.10
CA LYS A 43 -1.49 -17.83 -5.54
C LYS A 43 -0.12 -18.09 -6.16
N GLY A 44 0.05 -17.84 -7.47
CA GLY A 44 1.32 -17.98 -8.16
C GLY A 44 2.36 -17.00 -7.63
N ASP A 45 2.00 -15.72 -7.51
CA ASP A 45 2.91 -14.69 -7.00
C ASP A 45 3.37 -14.99 -5.56
N LEU A 46 2.49 -15.55 -4.73
CA LEU A 46 2.83 -15.94 -3.37
C LEU A 46 3.86 -17.08 -3.36
N VAL A 47 3.67 -18.10 -4.20
CA VAL A 47 4.65 -19.20 -4.32
C VAL A 47 6.00 -18.65 -4.78
N ASP A 48 6.01 -17.86 -5.86
CA ASP A 48 7.23 -17.24 -6.39
C ASP A 48 7.90 -16.31 -5.36
N PHE A 49 7.11 -15.61 -4.54
CA PHE A 49 7.61 -14.79 -3.44
C PHE A 49 8.30 -15.64 -2.37
N PHE A 50 7.66 -16.71 -1.90
CA PHE A 50 8.23 -17.55 -0.85
C PHE A 50 9.45 -18.34 -1.34
N ASP A 51 9.50 -18.73 -2.61
CA ASP A 51 10.63 -19.45 -3.20
C ASP A 51 11.92 -18.61 -3.22
N LYS A 52 11.80 -17.29 -3.37
CA LYS A 52 12.95 -16.36 -3.36
C LYS A 52 13.16 -15.63 -2.03
N ALA A 53 12.23 -15.78 -1.09
CA ALA A 53 12.27 -15.04 0.15
C ALA A 53 13.38 -15.54 1.09
N LYS A 54 13.95 -14.60 1.83
CA LYS A 54 14.73 -14.88 3.02
C LYS A 54 13.81 -14.83 4.23
N ILE A 55 13.87 -15.87 5.05
CA ILE A 55 13.10 -15.97 6.28
C ILE A 55 14.06 -15.74 7.45
N ASP A 56 13.77 -14.71 8.23
CA ASP A 56 14.41 -14.46 9.52
C ASP A 56 13.44 -14.88 10.62
N GLU A 57 13.90 -15.83 11.44
CA GLU A 57 13.14 -16.38 12.56
C GLU A 57 13.74 -15.93 13.90
N THR A 58 14.31 -14.74 13.99
CA THR A 58 14.76 -14.20 15.28
C THR A 58 13.59 -13.56 16.05
N GLY A 59 13.49 -13.85 17.36
CA GLY A 59 12.45 -13.27 18.23
C GLY A 59 11.06 -13.90 18.11
N GLU A 60 10.01 -13.11 18.35
CA GLU A 60 8.60 -13.58 18.39
C GLU A 60 7.90 -13.57 17.02
N ASP A 61 8.49 -12.92 16.01
CA ASP A 61 7.94 -12.78 14.67
C ASP A 61 8.81 -13.49 13.63
N LEU A 62 8.19 -13.89 12.52
CA LEU A 62 8.86 -14.30 11.28
C LEU A 62 8.91 -13.08 10.36
N VAL A 63 10.10 -12.72 9.90
CA VAL A 63 10.26 -11.69 8.87
C VAL A 63 10.62 -12.37 7.56
N VAL A 64 9.72 -12.28 6.59
CA VAL A 64 9.88 -12.87 5.27
C VAL A 64 10.12 -11.74 4.28
N ALA A 65 11.30 -11.68 3.67
CA ALA A 65 11.69 -10.61 2.77
C ALA A 65 12.16 -11.14 1.41
N ALA A 66 11.62 -10.60 0.33
CA ALA A 66 12.04 -10.88 -1.03
C ALA A 66 12.32 -9.60 -1.81
N LYS A 67 13.22 -9.70 -2.78
CA LYS A 67 13.45 -8.67 -3.80
C LYS A 67 12.98 -9.15 -5.16
N ASP A 68 12.82 -8.22 -6.09
CA ASP A 68 12.43 -8.52 -7.48
C ASP A 68 11.12 -9.33 -7.54
N VAL A 69 10.14 -8.91 -6.74
CA VAL A 69 8.79 -9.46 -6.57
C VAL A 69 7.98 -9.34 -7.85
N TYR A 70 7.68 -8.10 -8.27
CA TYR A 70 6.94 -7.80 -9.50
C TYR A 70 7.78 -7.01 -10.50
N VAL A 71 8.66 -6.14 -10.01
CA VAL A 71 9.55 -5.31 -10.83
C VAL A 71 10.97 -5.38 -10.29
N LYS A 72 11.95 -5.37 -11.19
CA LYS A 72 13.35 -5.41 -10.80
C LYS A 72 13.71 -4.24 -9.88
N GLY A 73 14.30 -4.55 -8.74
CA GLY A 73 14.70 -3.60 -7.69
C GLY A 73 13.62 -3.35 -6.63
N ASP A 74 12.42 -3.90 -6.77
CA ASP A 74 11.42 -3.84 -5.71
C ASP A 74 11.74 -4.79 -4.55
N GLU A 75 11.06 -4.59 -3.43
CA GLU A 75 11.20 -5.37 -2.20
C GLU A 75 9.84 -5.50 -1.53
N LEU A 76 9.52 -6.71 -1.06
CA LEU A 76 8.35 -6.99 -0.22
C LEU A 76 8.83 -7.65 1.07
N ILE A 77 8.32 -7.15 2.20
CA ILE A 77 8.60 -7.64 3.54
C ILE A 77 7.28 -7.95 4.23
N LEU A 78 7.12 -9.18 4.68
CA LEU A 78 6.00 -9.64 5.50
C LEU A 78 6.50 -9.91 6.91
N THR A 79 5.79 -9.40 7.91
CA THR A 79 6.01 -9.72 9.33
C THR A 79 4.84 -10.53 9.83
N VAL A 80 5.11 -11.78 10.25
CA VAL A 80 4.11 -12.75 10.68
C VAL A 80 4.37 -13.11 12.13
N GLU A 81 3.34 -13.16 12.96
CA GLU A 81 3.47 -13.63 14.34
C GLU A 81 3.69 -15.16 14.39
N LYS A 82 4.76 -15.64 15.03
CA LYS A 82 5.06 -17.09 15.06
C LYS A 82 4.00 -17.94 15.73
N LYS A 83 3.43 -17.44 16.83
CA LYS A 83 2.49 -18.19 17.68
C LYS A 83 1.16 -18.45 16.97
N THR A 84 0.70 -17.48 16.18
CA THR A 84 -0.63 -17.49 15.57
C THR A 84 -0.59 -17.61 14.05
N MET A 85 0.60 -17.47 13.44
CA MET A 85 0.82 -17.37 12.01
C MET A 85 0.01 -16.26 11.34
N LEU A 86 -0.42 -15.25 12.11
CA LEU A 86 -1.14 -14.10 11.59
C LEU A 86 -0.17 -13.06 11.05
N LEU A 87 -0.44 -12.60 9.83
CA LEU A 87 0.26 -11.45 9.26
C LEU A 87 0.00 -10.22 10.13
N LYS A 88 1.07 -9.56 10.60
CA LYS A 88 1.04 -8.33 11.41
C LYS A 88 1.28 -7.11 10.54
N LYS A 89 2.29 -7.19 9.68
CA LYS A 89 2.76 -6.08 8.86
C LYS A 89 3.13 -6.55 7.47
N GLN A 90 2.90 -5.68 6.49
CA GLN A 90 3.38 -5.84 5.14
C GLN A 90 3.95 -4.51 4.66
N GLN A 91 5.13 -4.55 4.08
CA GLN A 91 5.80 -3.37 3.54
C GLN A 91 6.34 -3.68 2.16
N TYR A 92 6.18 -2.75 1.22
CA TYR A 92 6.85 -2.86 -0.06
C TYR A 92 7.54 -1.56 -0.43
N LYS A 93 8.59 -1.69 -1.22
CA LYS A 93 9.26 -0.60 -1.93
C LYS A 93 9.28 -0.98 -3.38
N THR A 94 8.81 -0.09 -4.24
CA THR A 94 8.75 -0.33 -5.68
C THR A 94 9.04 0.96 -6.43
N LEU A 95 9.13 0.85 -7.75
CA LEU A 95 9.32 1.97 -8.65
C LEU A 95 8.11 2.07 -9.58
N MET A 96 7.61 3.29 -9.77
CA MET A 96 6.69 3.64 -10.84
C MET A 96 7.46 4.45 -11.88
N GLY A 97 8.01 3.75 -12.88
CA GLY A 97 9.04 4.32 -13.74
C GLY A 97 10.34 4.50 -12.94
N ALA A 98 10.77 5.75 -12.76
CA ALA A 98 11.92 6.09 -11.91
C ALA A 98 11.51 6.59 -10.51
N ASP A 99 10.21 6.83 -10.28
CA ASP A 99 9.73 7.43 -9.04
C ASP A 99 9.49 6.34 -7.98
N PRO A 100 10.11 6.42 -6.78
CA PRO A 100 9.87 5.45 -5.72
C PRO A 100 8.46 5.56 -5.14
N VAL A 101 7.87 4.40 -4.90
CA VAL A 101 6.58 4.23 -4.22
C VAL A 101 6.77 3.23 -3.09
N ASN A 102 6.41 3.61 -1.88
CA ASN A 102 6.52 2.76 -0.70
C ASN A 102 5.15 2.55 -0.08
N GLY A 103 4.86 1.33 0.35
CA GLY A 103 3.67 1.03 1.12
C GLY A 103 3.99 0.41 2.47
N ASP A 104 3.17 0.74 3.46
CA ASP A 104 3.20 0.20 4.81
C ASP A 104 1.78 -0.14 5.23
N MET A 105 1.55 -1.42 5.49
CA MET A 105 0.25 -1.96 5.85
C MET A 105 0.35 -2.68 7.19
N THR A 106 -0.65 -2.45 8.03
CA THR A 106 -0.80 -3.14 9.31
C THR A 106 -2.10 -3.90 9.33
N TYR A 107 -2.06 -5.10 9.90
CA TYR A 107 -3.18 -6.01 9.99
C TYR A 107 -3.71 -6.05 11.41
N LYS A 108 -5.01 -6.27 11.53
CA LYS A 108 -5.69 -6.44 12.82
C LYS A 108 -6.56 -7.69 12.76
N LYS A 109 -6.44 -8.50 13.81
CA LYS A 109 -7.37 -9.58 14.11
C LYS A 109 -8.61 -9.01 14.81
N TYR A 110 -9.78 -9.35 14.32
CA TYR A 110 -11.09 -9.04 14.92
C TYR A 110 -11.60 -10.22 15.75
N ASP A 111 -12.62 -9.98 16.59
CA ASP A 111 -13.14 -10.97 17.54
C ASP A 111 -13.74 -12.20 16.84
N ASN A 112 -14.27 -12.01 15.63
CA ASN A 112 -14.74 -13.09 14.75
C ASN A 112 -13.60 -13.92 14.13
N GLY A 113 -12.34 -13.66 14.47
CA GLY A 113 -11.16 -14.38 14.00
C GLY A 113 -10.58 -13.86 12.68
N LEU A 114 -11.24 -12.92 11.99
CA LEU A 114 -10.75 -12.38 10.72
C LEU A 114 -9.50 -11.51 10.97
N ASN A 115 -8.43 -11.77 10.23
CA ASN A 115 -7.23 -10.91 10.19
C ASN A 115 -7.19 -10.17 8.85
N THR A 116 -7.32 -8.85 8.88
CA THR A 116 -7.38 -8.04 7.65
C THR A 116 -6.67 -6.70 7.83
N VAL A 117 -6.44 -5.99 6.72
CA VAL A 117 -5.76 -4.69 6.69
C VAL A 117 -6.57 -3.67 7.51
N SER A 118 -5.89 -3.10 8.50
CA SER A 118 -6.42 -2.07 9.40
C SER A 118 -6.00 -0.68 8.94
N ASN A 119 -4.71 -0.51 8.63
CA ASN A 119 -4.18 0.73 8.11
C ASN A 119 -3.28 0.45 6.91
N MET A 120 -3.32 1.36 5.94
CA MET A 120 -2.44 1.39 4.80
C MET A 120 -1.93 2.80 4.61
N ASN A 121 -0.62 2.95 4.53
CA ASN A 121 0.06 4.18 4.17
C ASN A 121 0.80 3.95 2.86
N ILE A 122 0.62 4.85 1.90
CA ILE A 122 1.35 4.86 0.65
C ILE A 122 2.12 6.16 0.58
N SER A 123 3.40 6.10 0.26
CA SER A 123 4.28 7.26 0.16
C SER A 123 4.91 7.32 -1.23
N MET A 124 4.80 8.49 -1.85
CA MET A 124 5.37 8.82 -3.16
C MET A 124 6.30 10.03 -2.97
N PRO A 125 7.50 9.83 -2.41
CA PRO A 125 8.35 10.92 -1.94
C PRO A 125 8.83 11.84 -3.09
N ALA A 126 8.99 11.33 -4.32
CA ALA A 126 9.36 12.13 -5.48
C ALA A 126 8.37 13.27 -5.77
N LYS A 127 7.08 13.07 -5.47
CA LYS A 127 6.02 14.09 -5.62
C LYS A 127 5.62 14.74 -4.30
N LYS A 128 6.28 14.38 -3.18
CA LYS A 128 5.90 14.77 -1.81
C LYS A 128 4.43 14.44 -1.50
N LEU A 129 3.94 13.31 -2.01
CA LEU A 129 2.57 12.85 -1.81
C LEU A 129 2.55 11.65 -0.85
N SER A 130 1.51 11.58 -0.04
CA SER A 130 1.22 10.41 0.79
C SER A 130 -0.29 10.17 0.86
N GLY A 131 -0.68 8.91 0.77
CA GLY A 131 -2.03 8.43 1.00
C GLY A 131 -2.10 7.68 2.32
N LYS A 132 -3.19 7.89 3.07
CA LYS A 132 -3.51 7.06 4.24
C LYS A 132 -4.93 6.55 4.09
N ALA A 133 -5.10 5.24 4.16
CA ALA A 133 -6.38 4.58 4.26
C ALA A 133 -6.46 3.85 5.60
N THR A 134 -7.61 3.94 6.23
CA THR A 134 -7.88 3.35 7.55
C THR A 134 -9.24 2.69 7.49
N ASN A 135 -9.28 1.42 7.87
CA ASN A 135 -10.47 0.59 7.69
C ASN A 135 -11.46 0.78 8.86
N TYR A 136 -11.99 2.00 9.01
CA TYR A 136 -12.92 2.34 10.09
C TYR A 136 -14.31 1.71 9.93
N ASP A 137 -14.82 1.60 8.70
CA ASP A 137 -16.20 1.14 8.46
C ASP A 137 -16.35 -0.39 8.48
N PHE A 138 -15.34 -1.16 8.04
CA PHE A 138 -15.35 -2.62 8.26
C PHE A 138 -15.17 -2.97 9.73
N ALA A 139 -14.31 -2.22 10.45
CA ALA A 139 -14.07 -2.47 11.86
C ALA A 139 -15.35 -2.37 12.72
N LYS A 140 -16.26 -1.45 12.39
CA LYS A 140 -17.55 -1.31 13.09
C LYS A 140 -18.57 -2.42 12.79
N LYS A 141 -18.47 -3.08 11.64
CA LYS A 141 -19.40 -4.18 11.24
C LYS A 141 -18.91 -5.56 11.70
N LEU A 142 -17.65 -5.67 12.12
CA LEU A 142 -17.00 -6.90 12.55
C LEU A 142 -16.75 -6.95 14.08
N GLN A 143 -17.10 -5.87 14.78
CA GLN A 143 -17.31 -5.80 16.23
C GLN A 143 -18.74 -6.19 16.55
#